data_AF-A0A9D1RXG0-F1
#
_entry.id   AF-A0A9D1RXG0-F1
#
_cell.length_a   1.000
_cell.length_b   1.000
_cell.length_c   1.000
_cell.angle_alpha   90.00
_cell.angle_beta   90.00
_cell.angle_gamma   90.00
#
_symmetry.space_group_name_H-M   'P 1'
#
loop_
_entity.id
_entity.type
_entity.pdbx_description
1 polymer ?
#
loop_
_entity_poly.entity_id
_entity_poly.type
_entity_poly.pdbx_seq_one_letter_code
_entity_poly.pdbx_strand_id
1 'polypeptide(L)' 'GPGVWDIHSPRVPKQQEVDDLLAAALESVDPSLLWVNPDCGLKTRGWEETTASLEVLVSAAQAARQKL' A
#
# COMPACT_ATOMS: atom_id res chain seq x y z
N GLY A 1 4.97 7.51 5.67
CA GLY A 1 4.60 6.10 5.42
C GLY A 1 5.68 5.48 4.59
N PRO A 2 6.20 4.30 4.98
CA PRO A 2 6.99 3.49 4.06
C PRO A 2 6.13 3.19 2.83
N GLY A 3 6.70 3.35 1.64
CA GLY A 3 6.00 3.01 0.41
C GLY A 3 5.68 1.52 0.38
N VAL A 4 4.45 1.16 0.03
CA VAL A 4 3.97 -0.23 -0.01
C VAL A 4 3.70 -0.75 -1.42
N TRP A 5 4.08 0.05 -2.43
CA TRP A 5 3.93 -0.30 -3.83
C TRP A 5 5.07 0.31 -4.63
N ASP A 6 5.86 -0.57 -5.26
CA ASP A 6 6.86 -0.20 -6.26
C ASP A 6 6.18 0.35 -7.51
N ILE A 7 6.05 1.68 -7.52
CA ILE A 7 5.46 2.40 -8.63
C ILE A 7 6.31 2.35 -9.88
N HIS A 8 7.56 1.85 -9.87
CA HIS A 8 8.41 1.78 -11.07
C HIS A 8 8.13 0.51 -11.89
N SER A 9 7.37 -0.42 -11.33
CA SER A 9 6.83 -1.58 -12.02
C SER A 9 5.40 -1.32 -12.51
N PRO A 10 5.01 -1.78 -13.72
CA PRO A 10 3.61 -1.72 -14.17
C PRO A 10 2.71 -2.75 -13.46
N ARG A 11 3.28 -3.59 -12.59
CA ARG A 11 2.57 -4.66 -11.89
C ARG A 11 1.64 -4.07 -10.82
N VAL A 12 0.39 -4.50 -10.84
CA VAL A 12 -0.55 -4.31 -9.72
C VAL A 12 -0.12 -5.21 -8.55
N PRO A 13 0.10 -4.66 -7.34
CA PRO A 13 0.48 -5.45 -6.19
C PRO A 13 -0.66 -6.39 -5.79
N LYS A 14 -0.32 -7.56 -5.23
CA LYS A 14 -1.35 -8.45 -4.68
C LYS A 14 -1.78 -7.94 -3.32
N GLN A 15 -3.04 -8.17 -2.95
CA GLN A 15 -3.58 -7.82 -1.63
C GLN A 15 -2.69 -8.33 -0.49
N GLN A 16 -2.36 -9.62 -0.51
CA GLN A 16 -1.54 -10.25 0.52
C GLN A 16 -0.15 -9.61 0.66
N GLU A 17 0.45 -9.17 -0.44
CA GLU A 17 1.77 -8.52 -0.42
C GLU A 17 1.72 -7.20 0.35
N VAL A 18 0.67 -6.40 0.15
CA VAL A 18 0.48 -5.14 0.86
C VAL A 18 0.11 -5.40 2.32
N ASP A 19 -0.71 -6.41 2.60
CA ASP A 19 -1.07 -6.81 3.97
C ASP A 19 0.17 -7.23 4.78
N ASP A 20 1.07 -8.02 4.18
CA ASP A 20 2.31 -8.48 4.83
C ASP A 20 3.27 -7.31 5.12
N LEU A 21 3.41 -6.37 4.17
CA LEU A 21 4.22 -5.16 4.36
C LEU A 21 3.65 -4.27 5.47
N LEU A 22 2.33 -4.11 5.52
CA LEU A 22 1.67 -3.34 6.58
C LEU A 22 1.81 -4.01 7.94
N ALA A 23 1.66 -5.33 8.02
CA ALA A 23 1.87 -6.08 9.26
C ALA A 23 3.30 -5.88 9.79
N ALA A 24 4.31 -6.02 8.92
CA ALA A 24 5.70 -5.80 9.29
C ALA A 24 5.97 -4.34 9.74
N ALA A 25 5.33 -3.36 9.10
CA ALA A 25 5.45 -1.96 9.50
C ALA A 25 4.82 -1.69 10.88
N LEU A 26 3.67 -2.31 11.18
CA LEU A 26 2.97 -2.18 12.45
C LEU A 26 3.72 -2.82 13.63
N GLU A 27 4.61 -3.77 13.39
CA GLU A 27 5.50 -4.33 14.44
C GLU A 27 6.52 -3.30 14.95
N SER A 28 6.85 -2.30 14.13
CA SER A 28 7.95 -1.35 14.40
C SER A 28 7.50 0.11 14.54
N VAL A 29 6.31 0.46 14.06
CA VAL A 29 5.80 1.84 14.01
C VAL A 29 4.43 1.90 14.68
N ASP A 30 4.25 2.86 15.58
CA ASP A 30 2.95 3.12 16.21
C ASP A 30 1.87 3.35 15.12
N PRO A 31 0.72 2.67 15.18
CA PRO A 31 -0.32 2.78 14.16
C PRO A 31 -0.79 4.22 13.89
N SER A 32 -0.73 5.11 14.89
CA SER A 32 -1.10 6.53 14.74
C SER A 32 -0.11 7.34 13.90
N LEU A 33 1.12 6.84 13.72
CA LEU A 33 2.18 7.45 12.91
C LEU A 33 2.32 6.80 11.53
N LEU A 34 1.67 5.66 11.30
CA LEU A 34 1.79 4.90 10.06
C LEU A 34 0.80 5.40 8.99
N TRP A 35 1.34 5.67 7.81
CA TRP A 35 0.56 6.04 6.62
C TRP A 35 0.82 5.02 5.52
N VAL A 36 -0.23 4.69 4.76
CA VAL A 36 -0.17 3.79 3.60
C VAL A 36 -0.12 4.64 2.34
N ASN A 37 0.96 4.54 1.58
CA ASN A 37 1.17 5.31 0.35
C ASN A 37 2.04 4.53 -0.65
N PRO A 38 1.99 4.87 -1.95
CA PRO A 38 2.95 4.34 -2.93
C PRO A 38 4.38 4.86 -2.66
N ASP A 39 5.38 4.25 -3.31
CA ASP A 39 6.80 4.63 -3.15
C ASP A 39 7.10 6.06 -3.62
N CYS A 40 6.43 6.52 -4.68
CA CYS A 40 6.62 7.84 -5.26
C CYS A 40 5.38 8.31 -6.04
N GLY A 41 5.52 9.40 -6.79
CA GLY A 41 4.45 9.95 -7.64
C GLY A 41 4.11 9.04 -8.83
N LEU A 42 2.85 9.13 -9.27
CA LEU A 42 2.26 8.22 -10.26
C LEU A 42 2.35 8.73 -11.71
N LYS A 43 3.13 9.80 -11.97
CA LYS A 43 3.23 10.48 -13.29
C LYS A 43 3.53 9.53 -14.46
N THR A 44 4.24 8.43 -14.20
CA THR A 44 4.68 7.48 -15.23
C THR A 44 3.75 6.27 -15.40
N ARG A 45 2.69 6.16 -14.59
CA ARG A 45 1.73 5.06 -14.61
C ARG A 45 0.46 5.45 -15.39
N GLY A 46 -0.16 4.45 -16.02
CA GLY A 46 -1.47 4.51 -16.64
C GLY A 46 -2.59 4.42 -15.62
N TRP A 47 -3.79 4.82 -16.05
CA TRP A 47 -4.96 4.91 -15.18
C TRP A 47 -5.46 3.55 -14.70
N GLU A 48 -5.44 2.53 -15.56
CA GLU A 48 -5.97 1.20 -15.24
C GLU A 48 -5.15 0.54 -14.14
N GLU A 49 -3.81 0.47 -14.29
CA GLU A 49 -2.97 -0.12 -13.25
C GLU A 49 -2.91 0.74 -11.99
N THR A 50 -3.00 2.06 -12.12
CA THR A 50 -3.02 2.97 -10.97
C THR A 50 -4.26 2.76 -10.13
N THR A 51 -5.43 2.70 -10.76
CA THR A 51 -6.70 2.54 -10.05
C THR A 51 -6.73 1.20 -9.33
N ALA A 52 -6.39 0.11 -10.04
CA ALA A 52 -6.33 -1.23 -9.46
C ALA A 52 -5.34 -1.32 -8.29
N SER A 53 -4.17 -0.70 -8.40
CA SER A 53 -3.16 -0.73 -7.33
C SER A 53 -3.59 0.09 -6.11
N LEU A 54 -4.21 1.25 -6.32
CA LEU A 54 -4.72 2.08 -5.22
C LEU A 54 -5.89 1.42 -4.50
N GLU A 55 -6.78 0.71 -5.21
CA GLU A 55 -7.86 -0.09 -4.60
C GLU A 55 -7.29 -1.14 -3.64
N VAL A 56 -6.24 -1.84 -4.04
CA VAL A 56 -5.53 -2.81 -3.18
C VAL A 56 -4.95 -2.13 -1.93
N LEU A 57 -4.26 -1.00 -2.09
CA LEU A 57 -3.68 -0.26 -0.97
C LEU A 57 -4.74 0.23 0.02
N VAL A 58 -5.85 0.74 -0.48
CA VAL A 58 -6.97 1.21 0.36
C VAL A 58 -7.64 0.03 1.07
N SER A 59 -7.85 -1.09 0.38
CA SER A 59 -8.42 -2.30 0.97
C SER A 59 -7.53 -2.85 2.08
N ALA A 60 -6.21 -2.91 1.87
CA ALA A 60 -5.22 -3.32 2.87
C ALA A 60 -5.27 -2.43 4.12
N ALA A 61 -5.31 -1.11 3.91
CA ALA A 61 -5.42 -0.15 5.00
C ALA A 61 -6.74 -0.30 5.79
N GLN A 62 -7.86 -0.58 5.12
CA GLN A 62 -9.13 -0.85 5.79
C GLN A 62 -9.09 -2.14 6.60
N ALA A 63 -8.54 -3.21 6.05
CA ALA A 63 -8.38 -4.50 6.73
C ALA A 63 -7.46 -4.38 7.95
N ALA A 64 -6.36 -3.62 7.84
CA ALA A 64 -5.47 -3.35 8.96
C ALA A 64 -6.19 -2.58 10.08
N ARG A 65 -6.96 -1.52 9.75
CA ARG A 65 -7.73 -0.74 10.73
C ARG A 65 -8.77 -1.57 11.50
N GLN A 66 -9.33 -2.62 10.90
CA GLN A 66 -10.27 -3.51 11.59
C GLN A 66 -9.60 -4.43 12.61
N LYS A 67 -8.27 -4.57 12.55
CA LYS A 67 -7.47 -5.45 13.43
C LYS A 67 -6.71 -4.70 14.53
N LEU A 68 -6.75 -3.36 14.52
CA LEU A 68 -6.20 -2.48 15.56
C LEU A 68 -7.21 -2.34 16.71
#